data_AF-A0A554LL16-F1
#
_entry.id   AF-A0A554LL16-F1
#
_cell.length_a   1.000
_cell.length_b   1.000
_cell.length_c   1.000
_cell.angle_alpha   90.00
_cell.angle_beta   90.00
_cell.angle_gamma   90.00
#
_symmetry.space_group_name_H-M   'P 1'
#
loop_
_entity.id
_entity.type
_entity.pdbx_description
1 polymer ?
#
loop_
_entity_poly.entity_id
_entity_poly.type
_entity_poly.pdbx_seq_one_letter_code
_entity_poly.pdbx_strand_id
1 'polypeptide(L)'
;MQKIHNRLRTKLDFYHNWHNYKYSSHIHFFILIIFLAIIFMIIFLKFEGLIGKKNNNKISASENSKALTAQADWQAGTYDMGADLINAPGDMKLFDEAEVDPSVGSWTTDGAGSLSSLYDGNTVTGISLAGGNYILRDFGQTVSNITKYRIYFTGGPGGTVFPGLCGKPKTPLAFSCGDLDGDGIEWLNYATFGNTNMEPGVWNDKLIGPSGHSKLRLVADESYTITEYEFYFQPLTATHTTASTQIGDVSADPGRYVVQYQGFDATETEPANTTIDYRVQLVNSSGASTSGWTAWASGDVADLTTTYPSQLTLTQTKLDAGETYLQVQSKLTSTDGVSTPTLSDYTVNYHTNKAPSAPSAL
;
A
#
# COMPACT_ATOMS: atom_id res chain seq x y z
N MET A 1 32.40 33.32 -40.87
CA MET A 1 33.36 33.55 -39.75
C MET A 1 34.76 33.94 -40.23
N GLN A 2 35.43 33.13 -41.06
CA GLN A 2 36.84 33.37 -41.44
C GLN A 2 37.12 34.73 -42.11
N LYS A 3 36.23 35.22 -42.99
CA LYS A 3 36.35 36.55 -43.60
C LYS A 3 36.30 37.70 -42.58
N ILE A 4 35.47 37.57 -41.55
CA ILE A 4 35.36 38.58 -40.47
C ILE A 4 36.59 38.51 -39.57
N HIS A 5 37.02 37.30 -39.21
CA HIS A 5 38.22 37.06 -38.42
C HIS A 5 39.47 37.69 -39.05
N ASN A 6 39.68 37.44 -40.35
CA ASN A 6 40.81 38.01 -41.09
C ASN A 6 40.73 39.54 -41.19
N ARG A 7 39.52 40.11 -41.32
CA ARG A 7 39.32 41.56 -41.36
C ARG A 7 39.57 42.23 -40.00
N LEU A 8 39.21 41.58 -38.89
CA LEU A 8 39.50 42.07 -37.54
C LEU A 8 41.00 41.98 -37.24
N ARG A 9 41.66 40.89 -37.67
CA ARG A 9 43.11 40.67 -37.48
C ARG A 9 44.00 41.66 -38.24
N THR A 10 43.54 42.22 -39.35
CA THR A 10 44.30 43.22 -40.10
C THR A 10 44.00 44.65 -39.68
N LYS A 11 42.82 44.92 -39.11
CA LYS A 11 42.41 46.29 -38.76
C LYS A 11 42.65 46.67 -37.30
N LEU A 12 42.78 45.70 -36.40
CA LEU A 12 42.87 45.94 -34.97
C LEU A 12 44.17 45.33 -34.43
N ASP A 13 45.17 46.17 -34.13
CA ASP A 13 46.48 45.73 -33.66
C ASP A 13 46.39 44.88 -32.40
N PHE A 14 45.46 45.21 -31.49
CA PHE A 14 45.24 44.39 -30.29
C PHE A 14 44.79 42.97 -30.65
N TYR A 15 43.92 42.82 -31.65
CA TYR A 15 43.42 41.52 -32.10
C TYR A 15 44.52 40.73 -32.80
N HIS A 16 45.36 41.42 -33.57
CA HIS A 16 46.55 40.83 -34.17
C HIS A 16 47.51 40.26 -33.12
N ASN A 17 47.85 41.08 -32.13
CA ASN A 17 48.75 40.70 -31.02
C ASN A 17 48.15 39.57 -30.16
N TRP A 18 46.83 39.61 -29.92
CA TRP A 18 46.11 38.57 -29.21
C TRP A 18 46.19 37.21 -29.90
N HIS A 19 46.06 37.16 -31.24
CA HIS A 19 46.14 35.90 -32.01
C HIS A 19 47.57 35.39 -32.23
N ASN A 20 48.57 36.27 -32.12
CA ASN A 20 49.98 35.88 -32.18
C ASN A 20 50.57 35.51 -30.81
N TYR A 21 49.82 35.74 -29.73
CA TYR A 21 50.25 35.35 -28.38
C TYR A 21 50.40 33.82 -28.28
N LYS A 22 51.51 33.36 -27.68
CA LYS A 22 51.88 31.93 -27.60
C LYS A 22 50.77 31.04 -27.04
N TYR A 23 49.95 31.57 -26.13
CA TYR A 23 48.86 30.84 -25.47
C TYR A 23 47.47 31.23 -25.97
N SER A 24 47.37 31.95 -27.10
CA SER A 24 46.09 32.42 -27.63
C SER A 24 45.08 31.28 -27.77
N SER A 25 45.48 30.11 -28.29
CA SER A 25 44.60 28.94 -28.41
C SER A 25 44.06 28.43 -27.07
N HIS A 26 44.89 28.45 -26.01
CA HIS A 26 44.51 28.00 -24.67
C HIS A 26 43.52 28.99 -24.04
N ILE A 27 43.74 30.29 -24.26
CA ILE A 27 42.83 31.32 -23.75
C ILE A 27 41.47 31.24 -24.46
N HIS A 28 41.44 31.01 -25.79
CA HIS A 28 40.16 30.80 -26.49
C HIS A 28 39.40 29.58 -25.98
N PHE A 29 40.12 28.47 -25.71
CA PHE A 29 39.52 27.27 -25.15
C PHE A 29 38.96 27.51 -23.74
N PHE A 30 39.70 28.23 -22.88
CA PHE A 30 39.24 28.58 -21.54
C PHE A 30 38.00 29.49 -21.55
N ILE A 31 37.97 30.50 -22.43
CA ILE A 31 36.80 31.37 -22.63
C ILE A 31 35.58 30.55 -23.07
N LEU A 32 35.77 29.57 -23.96
CA LEU A 32 34.70 28.69 -24.42
C LEU A 32 34.14 27.83 -23.28
N ILE A 33 34.99 27.25 -22.42
CA ILE A 33 34.57 26.47 -21.25
C ILE A 33 33.72 27.32 -20.31
N ILE A 34 34.18 28.54 -19.97
CA ILE A 34 33.42 29.45 -19.10
C ILE A 34 32.07 29.78 -19.73
N PHE A 35 32.04 30.09 -21.02
CA PHE A 35 30.80 30.42 -21.72
C PHE A 35 29.80 29.25 -21.72
N LEU A 36 30.27 28.02 -21.96
CA LEU A 36 29.44 26.82 -21.89
C LEU A 36 28.92 26.56 -20.47
N ALA A 37 29.74 26.76 -19.43
CA ALA A 37 29.33 26.62 -18.04
C ALA A 37 28.23 27.63 -17.67
N ILE A 38 28.33 28.88 -18.13
CA ILE A 38 27.30 29.91 -17.93
C ILE A 38 25.99 29.52 -18.63
N ILE A 39 26.05 29.02 -19.87
CA ILE A 39 24.86 28.54 -20.58
C ILE A 39 24.20 27.38 -19.83
N PHE A 40 24.99 26.40 -19.38
CA PHE A 40 24.48 25.27 -18.60
C PHE A 40 23.83 25.73 -17.29
N MET A 41 24.44 26.68 -16.58
CA MET A 41 23.88 27.27 -15.36
C MET A 41 22.55 27.99 -15.64
N ILE A 42 22.43 28.75 -16.73
CA ILE A 42 21.16 29.42 -17.10
C ILE A 42 20.08 28.38 -17.45
N ILE A 43 20.44 27.33 -18.18
CA ILE A 43 19.52 26.22 -18.50
C ILE A 43 19.06 25.54 -17.20
N PHE A 44 20.01 25.24 -16.30
CA PHE A 44 19.72 24.61 -15.01
C PHE A 44 18.79 25.46 -14.15
N LEU A 45 19.06 26.76 -14.00
CA LEU A 45 18.19 27.70 -13.29
C LEU A 45 16.79 27.81 -13.90
N LYS A 46 16.67 27.72 -15.23
CA LYS A 46 15.37 27.67 -15.90
C LYS A 46 14.65 26.33 -15.69
N PHE A 47 15.38 25.23 -15.64
CA PHE A 47 14.83 23.91 -15.34
C PHE A 47 14.37 23.80 -13.88
N GLU A 48 15.11 24.34 -12.90
CA GLU A 48 14.64 24.42 -11.52
C GLU A 48 13.37 25.28 -11.39
N GLY A 49 13.28 26.38 -12.16
CA GLY A 49 12.05 27.18 -12.23
C GLY A 49 10.85 26.45 -12.85
N LEU A 50 11.09 25.40 -13.66
CA LEU A 50 10.06 24.55 -14.27
C LEU A 50 9.70 23.34 -13.41
N ILE A 51 10.67 22.78 -12.66
CA ILE A 51 10.47 21.61 -11.79
C ILE A 51 9.95 22.05 -10.40
N GLY A 52 10.38 23.21 -9.90
CA GLY A 52 9.96 23.77 -8.61
C GLY A 52 8.61 24.51 -8.65
N LYS A 53 8.09 24.80 -9.84
CA LYS A 53 6.69 25.18 -10.02
C LYS A 53 5.86 23.94 -10.35
N LYS A 54 5.73 23.02 -9.38
CA LYS A 54 4.41 22.39 -9.19
C LYS A 54 3.43 23.57 -9.21
N ASN A 55 2.46 23.56 -10.11
CA ASN A 55 1.40 24.55 -10.15
C ASN A 55 0.61 24.46 -8.85
N ASN A 56 1.17 25.02 -7.77
CA ASN A 56 0.46 25.42 -6.58
C ASN A 56 -0.33 26.70 -6.86
N ASN A 57 -0.78 26.90 -8.11
CA ASN A 57 -2.15 27.34 -8.29
C ASN A 57 -3.03 26.27 -7.63
N LYS A 58 -3.02 26.26 -6.28
CA LYS A 58 -4.21 25.98 -5.50
C LYS A 58 -5.23 26.90 -6.15
N ILE A 59 -5.97 26.35 -7.11
CA ILE A 59 -7.30 26.82 -7.41
C ILE A 59 -7.89 26.89 -6.02
N SER A 60 -8.04 28.11 -5.49
CA SER A 60 -8.60 28.36 -4.18
C SER A 60 -9.78 27.42 -4.09
N ALA A 61 -9.76 26.49 -3.12
CA ALA A 61 -10.67 25.35 -3.07
C ALA A 61 -12.02 25.80 -3.59
N SER A 62 -12.38 25.31 -4.78
CA SER A 62 -13.70 25.52 -5.34
C SER A 62 -14.69 25.33 -4.20
N GLU A 63 -15.77 26.11 -4.10
CA GLU A 63 -16.86 25.86 -3.11
C GLU A 63 -17.42 24.40 -3.21
N ASN A 64 -16.90 23.60 -4.13
CA ASN A 64 -17.22 22.23 -4.45
C ASN A 64 -15.96 21.32 -4.33
N SER A 65 -15.39 21.18 -3.14
CA SER A 65 -14.41 20.13 -2.85
C SER A 65 -14.93 19.21 -1.74
N LYS A 66 -14.45 17.97 -1.73
CA LYS A 66 -14.69 17.01 -0.63
C LYS A 66 -13.35 16.45 -0.20
N ALA A 67 -12.96 16.80 1.02
CA ALA A 67 -11.82 16.20 1.69
C ALA A 67 -12.31 15.02 2.56
N LEU A 68 -11.52 13.95 2.58
CA LEU A 68 -11.64 12.85 3.54
C LEU A 68 -10.43 12.93 4.45
N THR A 69 -10.66 13.28 5.71
CA THR A 69 -9.59 13.60 6.67
C THR A 69 -9.83 12.98 8.05
N ALA A 70 -11.02 12.42 8.29
CA ALA A 70 -11.41 11.90 9.60
C ALA A 70 -11.61 10.40 9.57
N GLN A 71 -11.45 9.74 10.72
CA GLN A 71 -11.72 8.31 10.87
C GLN A 71 -13.12 7.90 10.38
N ALA A 72 -14.13 8.73 10.66
CA ALA A 72 -15.50 8.49 10.21
C ALA A 72 -15.61 8.48 8.67
N ASP A 73 -14.79 9.26 7.96
CA ASP A 73 -14.75 9.23 6.50
C ASP A 73 -14.21 7.87 6.02
N TRP A 74 -13.13 7.38 6.62
CA TRP A 74 -12.55 6.09 6.26
C TRP A 74 -13.51 4.92 6.60
N GLN A 75 -14.15 4.96 7.76
CA GLN A 75 -15.07 3.93 8.21
C GLN A 75 -16.41 3.91 7.45
N ALA A 76 -16.79 4.99 6.77
CA ALA A 76 -17.97 5.01 5.91
C ALA A 76 -17.83 4.09 4.69
N GLY A 77 -16.60 3.77 4.30
CA GLY A 77 -16.28 2.91 3.17
C GLY A 77 -16.19 1.42 3.50
N THR A 78 -15.62 0.65 2.58
CA THR A 78 -15.24 -0.75 2.77
C THR A 78 -13.72 -0.89 2.72
N TYR A 79 -13.15 -1.78 3.52
CA TYR A 79 -11.73 -2.04 3.56
C TYR A 79 -11.47 -3.55 3.68
N ASP A 80 -10.29 -4.00 3.25
CA ASP A 80 -9.83 -5.36 3.51
C ASP A 80 -9.10 -5.47 4.85
N MET A 81 -8.80 -6.70 5.25
CA MET A 81 -8.15 -7.00 6.53
C MET A 81 -6.72 -6.45 6.66
N GLY A 82 -6.13 -5.90 5.59
CA GLY A 82 -4.80 -5.29 5.63
C GLY A 82 -4.81 -3.85 6.14
N ALA A 83 -5.96 -3.17 6.10
CA ALA A 83 -6.06 -1.75 6.40
C ALA A 83 -6.29 -1.48 7.90
N ASP A 84 -5.34 -0.82 8.55
CA ASP A 84 -5.52 -0.32 9.92
C ASP A 84 -6.22 1.05 9.90
N LEU A 85 -7.48 1.05 10.35
CA LEU A 85 -8.29 2.25 10.57
C LEU A 85 -8.61 2.49 12.05
N ILE A 86 -8.10 1.63 12.95
CA ILE A 86 -8.45 1.61 14.38
C ILE A 86 -7.32 2.19 15.21
N ASN A 87 -6.08 1.73 15.01
CA ASN A 87 -4.93 2.18 15.82
C ASN A 87 -4.35 3.50 15.29
N ALA A 88 -4.64 3.85 14.03
CA ALA A 88 -4.31 5.13 13.42
C ALA A 88 -5.59 5.89 13.00
N PRO A 89 -6.39 6.39 13.96
CA PRO A 89 -7.64 7.06 13.64
C PRO A 89 -7.39 8.29 12.78
N GLY A 90 -7.96 8.30 11.57
CA GLY A 90 -7.80 9.39 10.60
C GLY A 90 -6.81 9.11 9.48
N ASP A 91 -6.02 8.03 9.58
CA ASP A 91 -5.16 7.56 8.50
C ASP A 91 -5.60 6.17 8.02
N MET A 92 -5.21 5.81 6.80
CA MET A 92 -5.14 4.44 6.33
C MET A 92 -3.68 3.98 6.32
N LYS A 93 -3.38 2.84 6.95
CA LYS A 93 -2.05 2.21 7.01
C LYS A 93 -2.17 0.69 6.81
N LEU A 94 -1.03 0.03 6.53
CA LEU A 94 -0.95 -1.42 6.69
C LEU A 94 -0.93 -1.77 8.18
N PHE A 95 -1.64 -2.82 8.60
CA PHE A 95 -1.43 -3.38 9.94
C PHE A 95 0.01 -3.88 10.09
N ASP A 96 0.57 -3.70 11.29
CA ASP A 96 1.85 -4.34 11.65
C ASP A 96 1.66 -5.87 11.74
N GLU A 97 0.52 -6.30 12.28
CA GLU A 97 0.07 -7.69 12.32
C GLU A 97 -1.46 -7.75 12.12
N ALA A 98 -1.93 -8.55 11.16
CA ALA A 98 -3.34 -8.84 10.94
C ALA A 98 -3.59 -10.35 11.08
N GLU A 99 -4.63 -10.71 11.84
CA GLU A 99 -5.09 -12.10 11.92
C GLU A 99 -5.66 -12.52 10.57
N VAL A 100 -5.18 -13.61 10.00
CA VAL A 100 -5.75 -14.18 8.78
C VAL A 100 -6.95 -15.01 9.13
N ASP A 101 -8.02 -14.80 8.37
CA ASP A 101 -9.22 -15.62 8.42
C ASP A 101 -8.82 -17.08 8.14
N PRO A 102 -8.84 -17.94 9.16
CA PRO A 102 -8.45 -19.34 9.04
C PRO A 102 -9.45 -20.16 8.20
N SER A 103 -10.60 -19.61 7.83
CA SER A 103 -11.52 -20.24 6.88
C SER A 103 -10.99 -20.22 5.43
N VAL A 104 -10.07 -19.31 5.09
CA VAL A 104 -9.49 -19.18 3.74
C VAL A 104 -8.42 -20.25 3.52
N GLY A 105 -8.67 -21.24 2.67
CA GLY A 105 -7.72 -22.32 2.38
C GLY A 105 -8.31 -23.68 2.73
N SER A 106 -7.47 -24.64 3.11
CA SER A 106 -7.95 -25.95 3.57
C SER A 106 -7.19 -26.45 4.78
N TRP A 107 -7.92 -27.16 5.63
CA TRP A 107 -7.38 -27.88 6.78
C TRP A 107 -7.53 -29.37 6.53
N THR A 108 -6.54 -30.16 6.94
CA THR A 108 -6.60 -31.61 6.93
C THR A 108 -6.00 -32.13 8.23
N THR A 109 -6.53 -33.23 8.75
CA THR A 109 -6.00 -33.90 9.95
C THR A 109 -6.28 -35.39 9.87
N ASP A 110 -5.45 -36.19 10.51
CA ASP A 110 -5.73 -37.58 10.86
C ASP A 110 -6.07 -37.75 12.36
N GLY A 111 -6.27 -36.64 13.07
CA GLY A 111 -6.84 -36.58 14.42
C GLY A 111 -8.36 -36.78 14.47
N ALA A 112 -8.89 -36.86 15.68
CA ALA A 112 -10.32 -36.99 15.95
C ALA A 112 -10.91 -35.64 16.40
N GLY A 113 -11.99 -35.19 15.77
CA GLY A 113 -12.65 -33.91 16.08
C GLY A 113 -13.11 -33.19 14.82
N SER A 114 -13.56 -31.94 14.98
CA SER A 114 -13.92 -31.09 13.84
C SER A 114 -12.78 -30.13 13.52
N LEU A 115 -12.39 -30.03 12.24
CA LEU A 115 -11.42 -29.01 11.80
C LEU A 115 -11.94 -27.58 12.00
N SER A 116 -13.26 -27.39 12.02
CA SER A 116 -13.86 -26.07 12.26
C SER A 116 -13.62 -25.53 13.67
N SER A 117 -13.35 -26.41 14.64
CA SER A 117 -13.06 -25.99 16.02
C SER A 117 -11.60 -25.58 16.21
N LEU A 118 -10.83 -25.42 15.13
CA LEU A 118 -9.51 -24.79 15.21
C LEU A 118 -9.61 -23.28 14.99
N TYR A 119 -10.80 -22.77 14.66
CA TYR A 119 -10.97 -21.40 14.23
C TYR A 119 -12.38 -20.83 14.46
N ASP A 120 -13.09 -21.39 15.42
CA ASP A 120 -14.42 -20.89 15.78
C ASP A 120 -14.36 -19.89 16.95
N GLY A 121 -13.15 -19.56 17.43
CA GLY A 121 -12.93 -18.71 18.59
C GLY A 121 -13.27 -19.39 19.92
N ASN A 122 -13.55 -20.71 19.92
CA ASN A 122 -13.99 -21.45 21.10
C ASN A 122 -12.90 -22.41 21.60
N THR A 123 -12.26 -22.04 22.71
CA THR A 123 -11.17 -22.83 23.31
C THR A 123 -11.61 -24.11 24.04
N VAL A 124 -12.88 -24.52 23.94
CA VAL A 124 -13.42 -25.72 24.61
C VAL A 124 -13.50 -26.93 23.67
N THR A 125 -13.80 -26.70 22.39
CA THR A 125 -13.93 -27.75 21.37
C THR A 125 -12.64 -27.88 20.60
N GLY A 126 -12.24 -29.09 20.20
CA GLY A 126 -10.95 -29.27 19.56
C GLY A 126 -10.78 -30.56 18.78
N ILE A 127 -9.57 -30.71 18.23
CA ILE A 127 -9.08 -31.92 17.58
C ILE A 127 -8.11 -32.62 18.50
N SER A 128 -8.44 -33.84 18.90
CA SER A 128 -7.55 -34.73 19.62
C SER A 128 -6.59 -35.41 18.65
N LEU A 129 -5.31 -35.25 18.89
CA LEU A 129 -4.21 -35.86 18.17
C LEU A 129 -3.55 -36.89 19.08
N ALA A 130 -3.24 -38.07 18.55
CA ALA A 130 -2.36 -39.04 19.20
C ALA A 130 -0.93 -38.88 18.66
N GLY A 131 0.07 -39.45 19.34
CA GLY A 131 1.46 -39.42 18.85
C GLY A 131 1.56 -39.97 17.42
N GLY A 132 2.13 -39.17 16.52
CA GLY A 132 2.24 -39.42 15.08
C GLY A 132 1.17 -38.75 14.22
N ASN A 133 0.03 -38.35 14.80
CA ASN A 133 -1.02 -37.64 14.08
C ASN A 133 -0.58 -36.23 13.71
N TYR A 134 -1.27 -35.59 12.77
CA TYR A 134 -0.98 -34.25 12.31
C TYR A 134 -2.21 -33.41 12.01
N ILE A 135 -2.01 -32.09 12.04
CA ILE A 135 -2.86 -31.10 11.39
C ILE A 135 -2.02 -30.46 10.27
N LEU A 136 -2.60 -30.33 9.09
CA LEU A 136 -1.98 -29.67 7.95
C LEU A 136 -2.90 -28.57 7.48
N ARG A 137 -2.38 -27.34 7.53
CA ARG A 137 -2.96 -26.15 6.95
C ARG A 137 -2.35 -25.88 5.58
N ASP A 138 -3.18 -25.87 4.54
CA ASP A 138 -2.82 -25.40 3.22
C ASP A 138 -3.48 -24.03 3.02
N PHE A 139 -2.67 -22.98 2.86
CA PHE A 139 -3.18 -21.62 2.71
C PHE A 139 -3.83 -21.38 1.33
N GLY A 140 -3.76 -22.32 0.40
CA GLY A 140 -4.31 -22.17 -0.96
C GLY A 140 -3.53 -21.19 -1.85
N GLN A 141 -2.51 -20.54 -1.29
CA GLN A 141 -1.67 -19.54 -1.95
C GLN A 141 -0.28 -19.51 -1.31
N THR A 142 0.67 -18.86 -1.99
CA THR A 142 1.97 -18.55 -1.39
C THR A 142 1.76 -17.47 -0.34
N VAL A 143 2.20 -17.74 0.89
CA VAL A 143 2.24 -16.73 1.94
C VAL A 143 3.67 -16.52 2.41
N SER A 144 4.13 -15.27 2.29
CA SER A 144 5.52 -14.88 2.55
C SER A 144 5.75 -14.28 3.93
N ASN A 145 4.69 -13.92 4.68
CA ASN A 145 4.80 -13.01 5.81
C ASN A 145 4.01 -13.47 7.06
N ILE A 146 4.09 -14.74 7.46
CA ILE A 146 3.57 -15.14 8.79
C ILE A 146 4.48 -14.50 9.84
N THR A 147 3.98 -13.47 10.52
CA THR A 147 4.72 -12.82 11.62
C THR A 147 4.60 -13.61 12.90
N LYS A 148 3.43 -14.24 13.10
CA LYS A 148 3.11 -14.95 14.34
C LYS A 148 2.05 -16.01 14.09
N TYR A 149 2.07 -17.08 14.87
CA TYR A 149 0.94 -17.98 15.00
C TYR A 149 0.71 -18.29 16.47
N ARG A 150 -0.54 -18.56 16.83
CA ARG A 150 -0.92 -18.95 18.18
C ARG A 150 -1.70 -20.24 18.16
N ILE A 151 -1.43 -21.10 19.13
CA ILE A 151 -2.14 -22.37 19.32
C ILE A 151 -2.67 -22.41 20.73
N TYR A 152 -3.93 -22.76 20.87
CA TYR A 152 -4.52 -23.15 22.12
C TYR A 152 -4.74 -24.66 22.12
N PHE A 153 -4.29 -25.33 23.18
CA PHE A 153 -4.43 -26.78 23.32
C PHE A 153 -4.78 -27.11 24.77
N THR A 154 -5.40 -28.26 24.95
CA THR A 154 -5.81 -28.81 26.25
C THR A 154 -5.41 -30.29 26.32
N GLY A 155 -4.97 -30.71 27.50
CA GLY A 155 -4.56 -32.10 27.75
C GLY A 155 -3.15 -32.41 27.25
N GLY A 156 -2.28 -32.71 28.20
CA GLY A 156 -0.97 -33.33 28.05
C GLY A 156 -0.62 -34.00 29.39
N PRO A 157 0.32 -34.96 29.45
CA PRO A 157 0.75 -35.53 30.72
C PRO A 157 1.20 -34.38 31.64
N GLY A 158 0.51 -34.22 32.76
CA GLY A 158 0.60 -33.01 33.59
C GLY A 158 2.04 -32.58 33.89
N GLY A 159 2.37 -31.33 33.57
CA GLY A 159 3.59 -30.66 34.01
C GLY A 159 4.85 -30.90 33.19
N THR A 160 4.79 -31.53 32.01
CA THR A 160 5.96 -31.58 31.12
C THR A 160 6.01 -30.35 30.21
N VAL A 161 6.93 -29.44 30.54
CA VAL A 161 7.51 -28.45 29.63
C VAL A 161 7.80 -29.15 28.30
N PHE A 162 7.23 -28.69 27.19
CA PHE A 162 7.45 -29.20 25.83
C PHE A 162 8.96 -29.33 25.52
N PRO A 163 9.60 -30.49 25.69
CA PRO A 163 11.05 -30.59 25.53
C PRO A 163 11.45 -30.64 24.05
N GLY A 164 10.52 -31.01 23.16
CA GLY A 164 10.73 -31.18 21.72
C GLY A 164 10.66 -29.90 20.90
N LEU A 165 9.97 -28.85 21.38
CA LEU A 165 9.88 -27.54 20.73
C LEU A 165 10.98 -26.57 21.18
N CYS A 166 11.56 -26.81 22.36
CA CYS A 166 12.58 -25.97 23.00
C CYS A 166 13.99 -26.60 22.96
N GLY A 167 14.21 -27.59 22.09
CA GLY A 167 15.55 -28.12 21.86
C GLY A 167 16.47 -27.01 21.34
N LYS A 168 17.54 -26.69 22.09
CA LYS A 168 18.57 -25.72 21.69
C LYS A 168 18.87 -25.86 20.19
N PRO A 169 18.53 -24.88 19.34
CA PRO A 169 18.82 -24.98 17.93
C PRO A 169 20.34 -24.92 17.76
N LYS A 170 20.89 -25.81 16.91
CA LYS A 170 22.31 -25.78 16.51
C LYS A 170 22.64 -24.63 15.53
N THR A 171 21.68 -23.77 15.22
CA THR A 171 21.77 -22.65 14.26
C THR A 171 20.90 -21.46 14.74
N PRO A 172 21.06 -20.23 14.21
CA PRO A 172 20.75 -19.00 14.95
C PRO A 172 19.29 -18.52 14.81
N LEU A 173 18.31 -19.41 15.00
CA LEU A 173 16.92 -19.02 15.22
C LEU A 173 16.50 -19.50 16.61
N ALA A 174 16.74 -18.66 17.61
CA ALA A 174 16.37 -18.93 18.98
C ALA A 174 14.85 -18.69 19.16
N PHE A 175 14.09 -19.76 19.37
CA PHE A 175 12.73 -19.67 19.89
C PHE A 175 12.82 -19.42 21.40
N SER A 176 12.27 -18.30 21.87
CA SER A 176 12.09 -18.03 23.30
C SER A 176 10.74 -18.60 23.73
N CYS A 177 10.72 -19.88 24.09
CA CYS A 177 9.65 -20.39 24.94
C CYS A 177 9.83 -19.73 26.31
N GLY A 178 8.88 -18.88 26.72
CA GLY A 178 8.75 -18.58 28.15
C GLY A 178 8.44 -19.88 28.88
N ASP A 179 9.05 -20.10 30.05
CA ASP A 179 8.74 -21.25 30.90
C ASP A 179 7.23 -21.32 31.12
N LEU A 180 6.59 -22.38 30.60
CA LEU A 180 5.19 -22.68 30.81
C LEU A 180 5.03 -23.28 32.20
N ASP A 181 5.06 -22.44 33.23
CA ASP A 181 4.85 -22.85 34.63
C ASP A 181 3.34 -22.88 35.01
N GLY A 182 2.45 -22.86 34.01
CA GLY A 182 0.99 -22.85 34.17
C GLY A 182 0.31 -24.16 33.75
N ASP A 183 -0.81 -24.44 34.40
CA ASP A 183 -1.68 -25.62 34.46
C ASP A 183 -2.37 -26.05 33.14
N GLY A 184 -1.70 -25.89 32.00
CA GLY A 184 -2.06 -26.54 30.72
C GLY A 184 -3.24 -25.90 29.98
N ILE A 185 -3.52 -24.63 30.24
CA ILE A 185 -4.62 -23.85 29.63
C ILE A 185 -4.09 -22.46 29.22
N GLU A 186 -3.19 -22.39 28.24
CA GLU A 186 -2.61 -21.12 27.81
C GLU A 186 -2.38 -21.07 26.29
N TRP A 187 -2.45 -19.85 25.75
CA TRP A 187 -2.05 -19.56 24.38
C TRP A 187 -0.53 -19.63 24.23
N LEU A 188 -0.05 -20.50 23.34
CA LEU A 188 1.34 -20.48 22.93
C LEU A 188 1.53 -19.44 21.83
N ASN A 189 2.31 -18.40 22.11
CA ASN A 189 2.70 -17.40 21.13
C ASN A 189 4.03 -17.80 20.48
N TYR A 190 4.04 -18.02 19.17
CA TYR A 190 5.26 -18.27 18.43
C TYR A 190 5.56 -17.09 17.51
N ALA A 191 6.75 -16.49 17.69
CA ALA A 191 7.23 -15.40 16.88
C ALA A 191 8.07 -15.91 15.70
N THR A 192 7.67 -15.47 14.49
CA THR A 192 8.37 -15.46 13.20
C THR A 192 8.88 -16.78 12.58
N PHE A 193 8.49 -17.01 11.32
CA PHE A 193 9.18 -17.92 10.41
C PHE A 193 10.38 -17.20 9.80
N GLY A 194 11.60 -17.49 10.26
CA GLY A 194 12.79 -17.10 9.52
C GLY A 194 12.85 -17.83 8.17
N ASN A 195 13.30 -17.17 7.11
CA ASN A 195 13.39 -17.70 5.73
C ASN A 195 14.39 -18.87 5.52
N THR A 196 14.77 -19.59 6.58
CA THR A 196 15.72 -20.70 6.51
C THR A 196 15.00 -22.02 6.70
N ASN A 197 15.29 -22.98 5.81
CA ASN A 197 14.88 -24.39 5.91
C ASN A 197 15.03 -24.90 7.36
N MET A 198 13.91 -25.29 7.95
CA MET A 198 13.87 -25.80 9.32
C MET A 198 14.27 -27.28 9.34
N GLU A 199 15.14 -27.66 10.28
CA GLU A 199 15.51 -29.06 10.55
C GLU A 199 14.79 -29.60 11.81
N PRO A 200 14.71 -30.94 12.00
CA PRO A 200 13.56 -31.57 12.61
C PRO A 200 13.62 -31.67 14.15
N GLY A 201 12.53 -31.25 14.80
CA GLY A 201 12.29 -31.39 16.24
C GLY A 201 10.80 -31.26 16.58
N VAL A 202 10.12 -30.31 15.95
CA VAL A 202 8.66 -30.31 15.68
C VAL A 202 8.47 -29.73 14.29
N TRP A 203 7.86 -30.51 13.39
CA TRP A 203 7.92 -30.31 11.94
C TRP A 203 6.94 -29.27 11.43
N ASN A 204 7.15 -27.98 11.76
CA ASN A 204 6.58 -26.91 10.97
C ASN A 204 7.37 -26.77 9.66
N ASP A 205 7.27 -27.77 8.77
CA ASP A 205 7.77 -27.61 7.42
C ASP A 205 6.87 -26.60 6.70
N LYS A 206 7.47 -25.49 6.26
CA LYS A 206 6.93 -24.74 5.12
C LYS A 206 7.07 -25.63 3.89
N LEU A 207 6.14 -26.55 3.71
CA LEU A 207 6.07 -27.35 2.51
C LEU A 207 5.55 -26.44 1.41
N ILE A 208 6.42 -26.03 0.49
CA ILE A 208 5.96 -25.57 -0.82
C ILE A 208 5.48 -26.84 -1.52
N GLY A 209 4.17 -27.04 -1.54
CA GLY A 209 3.58 -28.17 -2.26
C GLY A 209 3.93 -28.08 -3.76
N PRO A 210 3.74 -29.15 -4.54
CA PRO A 210 3.90 -29.09 -6.00
C PRO A 210 3.00 -28.04 -6.67
N SER A 211 1.96 -27.56 -5.97
CA SER A 211 1.10 -26.44 -6.38
C SER A 211 1.68 -25.04 -6.09
N GLY A 212 2.84 -24.93 -5.45
CA GLY A 212 3.43 -23.65 -5.03
C GLY A 212 2.83 -23.04 -3.76
N HIS A 213 1.83 -23.67 -3.14
CA HIS A 213 1.18 -23.13 -1.94
C HIS A 213 2.09 -23.25 -0.72
N SER A 214 2.03 -22.26 0.18
CA SER A 214 2.56 -22.42 1.53
C SER A 214 1.66 -23.40 2.29
N LYS A 215 2.26 -24.37 2.96
CA LYS A 215 1.57 -25.24 3.92
C LYS A 215 2.28 -25.21 5.25
N LEU A 216 1.51 -25.39 6.32
CA LEU A 216 2.02 -25.60 7.66
C LEU A 216 1.52 -26.95 8.16
N ARG A 217 2.45 -27.83 8.51
CA ARG A 217 2.13 -29.10 9.16
C ARG A 217 2.49 -29.01 10.63
N LEU A 218 1.63 -29.50 11.50
CA LEU A 218 1.90 -29.70 12.92
C LEU A 218 1.73 -31.19 13.19
N VAL A 219 2.76 -31.83 13.76
CA VAL A 219 2.76 -33.27 14.04
C VAL A 219 2.86 -33.47 15.55
N ALA A 220 2.01 -34.35 16.07
CA ALA A 220 1.98 -34.74 17.45
C ALA A 220 3.08 -35.75 17.78
N ASP A 221 3.83 -35.50 18.84
CA ASP A 221 4.73 -36.47 19.45
C ASP A 221 4.00 -37.31 20.51
N GLU A 222 3.04 -36.72 21.21
CA GLU A 222 2.18 -37.38 22.18
C GLU A 222 0.69 -37.00 22.02
N SER A 223 -0.16 -37.41 22.97
CA SER A 223 -1.61 -37.15 22.85
C SER A 223 -1.99 -35.78 23.41
N TYR A 224 -2.63 -34.94 22.59
CA TYR A 224 -3.11 -33.60 22.97
C TYR A 224 -4.37 -33.20 22.20
N THR A 225 -5.12 -32.22 22.70
CA THR A 225 -6.27 -31.65 21.97
C THR A 225 -6.00 -30.20 21.61
N ILE A 226 -5.97 -29.86 20.32
CA ILE A 226 -5.88 -28.46 19.87
C ILE A 226 -7.29 -27.91 19.74
N THR A 227 -7.56 -26.78 20.40
CA THR A 227 -8.89 -26.18 20.45
C THR A 227 -8.98 -24.83 19.77
N GLU A 228 -7.85 -24.20 19.41
CA GLU A 228 -7.87 -22.98 18.61
C GLU A 228 -6.50 -22.77 17.94
N TYR A 229 -6.52 -22.20 16.75
CA TYR A 229 -5.34 -21.94 15.94
C TYR A 229 -5.50 -20.62 15.18
N GLU A 230 -4.60 -19.68 15.46
CA GLU A 230 -4.61 -18.36 14.83
C GLU A 230 -3.31 -18.11 14.09
N PHE A 231 -3.41 -17.41 12.96
CA PHE A 231 -2.26 -16.96 12.19
C PHE A 231 -2.30 -15.46 12.04
N TYR A 232 -1.15 -14.85 12.24
CA TYR A 232 -0.95 -13.42 12.06
C TYR A 232 0.05 -13.22 10.93
N PHE A 233 -0.31 -12.30 10.05
CA PHE A 233 0.51 -11.92 8.91
C PHE A 233 0.75 -10.44 8.93
N GLN A 234 1.88 -10.03 8.38
CA GLN A 234 2.04 -8.63 8.00
C GLN A 234 1.48 -8.45 6.60
N PRO A 235 0.32 -7.80 6.44
CA PRO A 235 -0.26 -7.56 5.13
C PRO A 235 0.75 -6.78 4.28
N LEU A 236 1.04 -7.31 3.08
CA LEU A 236 1.82 -6.59 2.08
C LEU A 236 0.96 -5.61 1.29
N THR A 237 -0.36 -5.74 1.38
CA THR A 237 -1.30 -4.87 0.69
C THR A 237 -2.51 -4.59 1.56
N ALA A 238 -3.06 -3.39 1.44
CA ALA A 238 -4.37 -3.05 1.97
C ALA A 238 -5.15 -2.22 0.96
N THR A 239 -6.46 -2.41 0.92
CA THR A 239 -7.36 -1.63 0.07
C THR A 239 -8.48 -0.99 0.88
N HIS A 240 -8.84 0.23 0.50
CA HIS A 240 -9.98 0.96 1.03
C HIS A 240 -10.77 1.54 -0.14
N THR A 241 -12.09 1.48 -0.05
CA THR A 241 -13.01 2.05 -1.03
C THR A 241 -14.00 2.96 -0.32
N THR A 242 -14.16 4.20 -0.76
CA THR A 242 -15.15 5.11 -0.17
C THR A 242 -16.59 4.62 -0.32
N ALA A 243 -17.46 5.09 0.57
CA ALA A 243 -18.89 4.88 0.41
C ALA A 243 -19.39 5.48 -0.92
N SER A 244 -20.41 4.87 -1.52
CA SER A 244 -20.91 5.25 -2.85
C SER A 244 -21.34 6.71 -2.94
N THR A 245 -21.97 7.25 -1.89
CA THR A 245 -22.46 8.64 -1.87
C THR A 245 -21.53 9.60 -1.14
N GLN A 246 -20.33 9.17 -0.75
CA GLN A 246 -19.47 9.99 0.11
C GLN A 246 -18.91 11.22 -0.60
N ILE A 247 -18.72 11.15 -1.93
CA ILE A 247 -18.15 12.22 -2.75
C ILE A 247 -19.13 12.59 -3.87
N GLY A 248 -19.52 13.86 -3.92
CA GLY A 248 -20.52 14.37 -4.86
C GLY A 248 -21.95 14.39 -4.33
N ASP A 249 -22.17 14.07 -3.04
CA ASP A 249 -23.46 14.29 -2.41
C ASP A 249 -23.74 15.79 -2.24
N VAL A 250 -24.74 16.25 -2.99
CA VAL A 250 -25.26 17.61 -2.99
C VAL A 250 -26.73 17.65 -2.54
N SER A 251 -27.20 16.60 -1.86
CA SER A 251 -28.58 16.44 -1.40
C SER A 251 -29.06 17.57 -0.49
N ALA A 252 -28.15 18.29 0.16
CA ALA A 252 -28.47 19.48 0.96
C ALA A 252 -29.00 20.67 0.12
N ASP A 253 -28.74 20.69 -1.19
CA ASP A 253 -29.17 21.75 -2.11
C ASP A 253 -30.04 21.17 -3.25
N PRO A 254 -31.38 21.21 -3.12
CA PRO A 254 -32.29 20.71 -4.16
C PRO A 254 -32.01 21.35 -5.53
N GLY A 255 -31.84 20.51 -6.56
CA GLY A 255 -31.54 20.96 -7.93
C GLY A 255 -30.05 21.19 -8.21
N ARG A 256 -29.17 21.02 -7.20
CA ARG A 256 -27.72 20.98 -7.40
C ARG A 256 -27.30 19.59 -7.88
N TYR A 257 -26.36 19.53 -8.81
CA TYR A 257 -25.70 18.30 -9.24
C TYR A 257 -24.25 18.58 -9.63
N VAL A 258 -23.40 17.56 -9.48
CA VAL A 258 -22.02 17.60 -9.96
C VAL A 258 -22.04 17.60 -11.49
N VAL A 259 -21.27 18.51 -12.10
CA VAL A 259 -21.13 18.65 -13.56
C VAL A 259 -19.82 18.05 -14.04
N GLN A 260 -18.77 18.12 -13.22
CA GLN A 260 -17.43 17.65 -13.59
C GLN A 260 -16.59 17.35 -12.35
N TYR A 261 -15.84 16.25 -12.36
CA TYR A 261 -14.76 16.01 -11.39
C TYR A 261 -13.44 16.48 -11.98
N GLN A 262 -12.68 17.26 -11.21
CA GLN A 262 -11.48 17.94 -11.68
C GLN A 262 -10.24 17.36 -11.05
N GLY A 263 -9.90 17.73 -9.82
CA GLY A 263 -8.64 17.32 -9.20
C GLY A 263 -8.81 16.17 -8.22
N PHE A 264 -7.75 15.38 -8.07
CA PHE A 264 -7.50 14.48 -6.95
C PHE A 264 -6.13 14.84 -6.37
N ASP A 265 -6.11 15.32 -5.12
CA ASP A 265 -4.90 15.72 -4.42
C ASP A 265 -4.78 14.86 -3.15
N ALA A 266 -3.69 14.12 -2.98
CA ALA A 266 -3.49 13.25 -1.81
C ALA A 266 -2.38 13.79 -0.89
N THR A 267 -2.57 13.61 0.42
CA THR A 267 -1.50 13.79 1.41
C THR A 267 -1.09 12.43 1.94
N GLU A 268 0.10 12.00 1.53
CA GLU A 268 0.60 10.66 1.77
C GLU A 268 2.06 10.65 2.26
N THR A 269 2.42 9.60 2.96
CA THR A 269 3.81 9.25 3.28
C THR A 269 4.12 7.91 2.65
N GLU A 270 5.01 7.92 1.65
CA GLU A 270 5.48 6.72 0.94
C GLU A 270 6.96 6.47 1.28
N PRO A 271 7.26 5.63 2.30
CA PRO A 271 8.62 5.18 2.56
C PRO A 271 9.19 4.35 1.38
N ALA A 272 10.51 4.10 1.40
CA ALA A 272 11.11 3.19 0.43
C ALA A 272 10.45 1.80 0.48
N ASN A 273 10.42 1.08 -0.65
CA ASN A 273 9.79 -0.24 -0.79
C ASN A 273 8.28 -0.27 -0.55
N THR A 274 7.61 0.88 -0.65
CA THR A 274 6.15 0.99 -0.56
C THR A 274 5.60 1.69 -1.78
N THR A 275 4.31 1.50 -2.07
CA THR A 275 3.57 2.27 -3.07
C THR A 275 2.18 2.60 -2.54
N ILE A 276 1.66 3.77 -2.92
CA ILE A 276 0.26 4.13 -2.73
C ILE A 276 -0.35 4.40 -4.10
N ASP A 277 -1.35 3.58 -4.46
CA ASP A 277 -2.03 3.66 -5.74
C ASP A 277 -3.52 3.99 -5.53
N TYR A 278 -4.09 4.68 -6.50
CA TYR A 278 -5.47 5.10 -6.52
C TYR A 278 -6.14 4.69 -7.82
N ARG A 279 -7.44 4.41 -7.75
CA ARG A 279 -8.32 4.36 -8.91
C ARG A 279 -9.68 4.92 -8.54
N VAL A 280 -10.39 5.41 -9.54
CA VAL A 280 -11.68 6.07 -9.34
C VAL A 280 -12.73 5.52 -10.29
N GLN A 281 -14.00 5.68 -9.94
CA GLN A 281 -15.12 5.40 -10.82
C GLN A 281 -16.30 6.30 -10.50
N LEU A 282 -17.15 6.54 -11.50
CA LEU A 282 -18.48 7.08 -11.26
C LEU A 282 -19.43 5.96 -10.86
N VAL A 283 -20.23 6.21 -9.83
CA VAL A 283 -21.25 5.28 -9.34
C VAL A 283 -22.57 5.96 -9.06
N ASN A 284 -23.63 5.18 -9.07
CA ASN A 284 -24.91 5.58 -8.51
C ASN A 284 -24.96 5.40 -6.99
N SER A 285 -26.07 5.76 -6.35
CA SER A 285 -26.23 5.68 -4.89
C SER A 285 -26.08 4.26 -4.32
N SER A 286 -26.30 3.22 -5.13
CA SER A 286 -26.07 1.81 -4.75
C SER A 286 -24.63 1.32 -4.94
N GLY A 287 -23.73 2.15 -5.50
CA GLY A 287 -22.35 1.78 -5.80
C GLY A 287 -22.16 1.07 -7.15
N ALA A 288 -23.18 1.01 -7.99
CA ALA A 288 -23.07 0.41 -9.33
C ALA A 288 -22.47 1.39 -10.35
N SER A 289 -21.66 0.86 -11.28
CA SER A 289 -21.02 1.62 -12.36
C SER A 289 -21.20 0.94 -13.72
N THR A 290 -21.45 1.72 -14.77
CA THR A 290 -21.52 1.31 -16.18
C THR A 290 -20.15 1.36 -16.86
N SER A 291 -19.23 2.17 -16.35
CA SER A 291 -17.89 2.37 -16.91
C SER A 291 -16.79 1.65 -16.11
N GLY A 292 -17.08 1.31 -14.85
CA GLY A 292 -16.14 0.65 -13.95
C GLY A 292 -14.97 1.53 -13.54
N TRP A 293 -13.96 0.89 -12.94
CA TRP A 293 -12.76 1.51 -12.42
C TRP A 293 -11.80 2.01 -13.51
N THR A 294 -11.14 3.13 -13.25
CA THR A 294 -9.93 3.53 -13.97
C THR A 294 -8.78 2.54 -13.72
N ALA A 295 -7.70 2.70 -14.49
CA ALA A 295 -6.43 2.08 -14.13
C ALA A 295 -5.93 2.63 -12.78
N TRP A 296 -5.10 1.83 -12.11
CA TRP A 296 -4.33 2.27 -10.94
C TRP A 296 -3.29 3.32 -11.35
N ALA A 297 -3.15 4.35 -10.55
CA ALA A 297 -2.14 5.40 -10.70
C ALA A 297 -1.66 5.87 -9.32
N SER A 298 -0.40 6.28 -9.22
CA SER A 298 0.18 6.85 -8.00
C SER A 298 0.19 8.38 -8.02
N GLY A 299 0.11 8.98 -6.83
CA GLY A 299 0.18 10.42 -6.60
C GLY A 299 -1.03 11.23 -7.08
N ASP A 300 -0.83 12.56 -7.14
CA ASP A 300 -1.86 13.54 -7.50
C ASP A 300 -2.31 13.42 -8.97
N VAL A 301 -3.60 13.66 -9.22
CA VAL A 301 -4.18 13.80 -10.57
C VAL A 301 -4.78 15.19 -10.74
N ALA A 302 -4.08 16.04 -11.50
CA ALA A 302 -4.48 17.43 -11.69
C ALA A 302 -5.85 17.60 -12.39
N ASP A 303 -6.18 16.72 -13.34
CA ASP A 303 -7.49 16.68 -13.99
C ASP A 303 -7.94 15.23 -14.29
N LEU A 304 -8.86 14.72 -13.48
CA LEU A 304 -9.51 13.42 -13.55
C LEU A 304 -10.26 13.24 -14.88
N THR A 305 -11.03 14.23 -15.34
CA THR A 305 -11.80 14.11 -16.57
C THR A 305 -10.96 14.19 -17.84
N THR A 306 -9.85 14.92 -17.81
CA THR A 306 -8.90 14.93 -18.93
C THR A 306 -8.05 13.65 -18.95
N THR A 307 -7.67 13.12 -17.78
CA THR A 307 -6.90 11.87 -17.67
C THR A 307 -7.76 10.65 -18.00
N TYR A 308 -9.01 10.61 -17.56
CA TYR A 308 -9.92 9.47 -17.68
C TYR A 308 -11.28 9.85 -18.29
N PRO A 309 -11.32 10.39 -19.53
CA PRO A 309 -12.53 10.97 -20.10
C PRO A 309 -13.64 9.94 -20.30
N SER A 310 -13.33 8.71 -20.68
CA SER A 310 -14.34 7.65 -20.85
C SER A 310 -15.04 7.27 -19.55
N GLN A 311 -14.30 7.23 -18.43
CA GLN A 311 -14.80 6.77 -17.13
C GLN A 311 -15.45 7.89 -16.34
N LEU A 312 -14.97 9.14 -16.45
CA LEU A 312 -15.34 10.21 -15.53
C LEU A 312 -16.11 11.38 -16.17
N THR A 313 -16.29 11.40 -17.49
CA THR A 313 -17.23 12.35 -18.12
C THR A 313 -18.66 11.95 -17.77
N LEU A 314 -19.41 12.90 -17.19
CA LEU A 314 -20.84 12.79 -16.93
C LEU A 314 -21.65 12.95 -18.22
N THR A 315 -21.82 11.86 -18.95
CA THR A 315 -22.67 11.80 -20.14
C THR A 315 -24.15 11.68 -19.76
N GLN A 316 -25.06 11.96 -20.70
CA GLN A 316 -26.50 11.78 -20.45
C GLN A 316 -26.83 10.36 -19.97
N THR A 317 -26.20 9.33 -20.55
CA THR A 317 -26.40 7.93 -20.13
C THR A 317 -26.03 7.68 -18.67
N LYS A 318 -24.95 8.32 -18.16
CA LYS A 318 -24.56 8.21 -16.75
C LYS A 318 -25.52 8.97 -15.85
N LEU A 319 -25.97 10.14 -16.27
CA LEU A 319 -27.00 10.91 -15.56
C LEU A 319 -28.30 10.11 -15.45
N ASP A 320 -28.74 9.46 -16.54
CA ASP A 320 -29.95 8.62 -16.57
C ASP A 320 -29.80 7.38 -15.65
N ALA A 321 -28.58 6.85 -15.51
CA ALA A 321 -28.25 5.75 -14.60
C ALA A 321 -28.04 6.22 -13.14
N GLY A 322 -28.09 7.52 -12.88
CA GLY A 322 -27.84 8.12 -11.57
C GLY A 322 -26.38 8.10 -11.13
N GLU A 323 -25.42 7.93 -12.05
CA GLU A 323 -23.99 7.84 -11.78
C GLU A 323 -23.35 9.21 -11.58
N THR A 324 -23.77 9.90 -10.52
CA THR A 324 -23.36 11.26 -10.20
C THR A 324 -22.39 11.35 -9.04
N TYR A 325 -22.03 10.22 -8.43
CA TYR A 325 -21.10 10.16 -7.30
C TYR A 325 -19.75 9.60 -7.73
N LEU A 326 -18.69 10.00 -7.04
CA LEU A 326 -17.35 9.45 -7.24
C LEU A 326 -17.03 8.47 -6.12
N GLN A 327 -16.54 7.29 -6.49
CA GLN A 327 -15.84 6.43 -5.55
C GLN A 327 -14.34 6.47 -5.83
N VAL A 328 -13.57 6.49 -4.75
CA VAL A 328 -12.12 6.34 -4.77
C VAL A 328 -11.80 5.01 -4.12
N GLN A 329 -10.91 4.24 -4.75
CA GLN A 329 -10.27 3.11 -4.12
C GLN A 329 -8.78 3.38 -4.01
N SER A 330 -8.27 3.29 -2.79
CA SER A 330 -6.86 3.42 -2.45
C SER A 330 -6.27 2.04 -2.20
N LYS A 331 -5.03 1.83 -2.61
CA LYS A 331 -4.26 0.62 -2.36
C LYS A 331 -2.88 0.98 -1.82
N LEU A 332 -2.61 0.49 -0.62
CA LEU A 332 -1.29 0.55 0.01
C LEU A 332 -0.56 -0.75 -0.32
N THR A 333 0.71 -0.67 -0.71
CA THR A 333 1.56 -1.83 -0.93
C THR A 333 2.89 -1.64 -0.20
N SER A 334 3.39 -2.69 0.42
CA SER A 334 4.76 -2.81 0.93
C SER A 334 5.38 -4.05 0.30
N THR A 335 6.67 -4.01 -0.07
CA THR A 335 7.39 -5.20 -0.56
C THR A 335 8.32 -5.80 0.47
N ASP A 336 8.67 -5.05 1.51
CA ASP A 336 9.54 -5.51 2.59
C ASP A 336 8.77 -5.95 3.83
N GLY A 337 7.48 -5.61 3.93
CA GLY A 337 6.69 -5.88 5.13
C GLY A 337 7.32 -5.24 6.36
N VAL A 338 7.98 -4.10 6.24
CA VAL A 338 8.52 -3.35 7.39
C VAL A 338 8.18 -1.88 7.23
N SER A 339 8.28 -1.40 5.99
CA SER A 339 7.90 -0.05 5.62
C SER A 339 6.38 0.06 5.50
N THR A 340 5.79 0.98 6.26
CA THR A 340 4.33 1.17 6.35
C THR A 340 3.93 2.44 5.62
N PRO A 341 3.38 2.35 4.39
CA PRO A 341 2.83 3.52 3.71
C PRO A 341 1.63 4.06 4.51
N THR A 342 1.45 5.38 4.46
CA THR A 342 0.35 6.06 5.15
C THR A 342 -0.38 6.98 4.19
N LEU A 343 -1.69 6.83 4.11
CA LEU A 343 -2.59 7.78 3.48
C LEU A 343 -3.35 8.54 4.58
N SER A 344 -3.04 9.81 4.77
CA SER A 344 -3.63 10.63 5.84
C SER A 344 -4.85 11.40 5.39
N ASP A 345 -4.82 11.93 4.17
CA ASP A 345 -5.97 12.58 3.59
C ASP A 345 -5.92 12.56 2.06
N TYR A 346 -7.07 12.85 1.45
CA TYR A 346 -7.09 13.36 0.09
C TYR A 346 -8.29 14.28 -0.11
N THR A 347 -8.21 15.10 -1.16
CA THR A 347 -9.24 16.02 -1.59
C THR A 347 -9.62 15.75 -3.04
N VAL A 348 -10.92 15.65 -3.29
CA VAL A 348 -11.50 15.66 -4.64
C VAL A 348 -12.10 17.02 -4.92
N ASN A 349 -11.65 17.65 -6.00
CA ASN A 349 -12.20 18.90 -6.50
C ASN A 349 -13.23 18.59 -7.60
N TYR A 350 -14.38 19.26 -7.56
CA TYR A 350 -15.42 19.11 -8.57
C TYR A 350 -16.07 20.46 -8.91
N HIS A 351 -16.90 20.48 -9.94
CA HIS A 351 -17.76 21.59 -10.32
C HIS A 351 -19.21 21.15 -10.19
N THR A 352 -20.08 22.06 -9.76
CA THR A 352 -21.54 21.84 -9.77
C THR A 352 -22.21 22.82 -10.73
N ASN A 353 -23.51 22.61 -10.98
CA ASN A 353 -24.33 23.54 -11.75
C ASN A 353 -24.68 24.84 -10.98
N LYS A 354 -24.17 25.03 -9.75
CA LYS A 354 -24.36 26.25 -8.97
C LYS A 354 -23.59 27.40 -9.63
N ALA A 355 -24.29 28.50 -9.93
CA ALA A 355 -23.66 29.71 -10.42
C ALA A 355 -22.64 30.26 -9.38
N PRO A 356 -21.50 30.82 -9.80
CA PRO A 356 -20.54 31.44 -8.88
C PRO A 356 -21.22 32.52 -8.03
N SER A 357 -20.94 32.52 -6.72
CA SER A 357 -21.47 33.49 -5.76
C SER A 357 -21.03 34.94 -6.07
N ALA A 358 -19.93 35.11 -6.79
CA ALA A 358 -19.51 36.37 -7.40
C ALA A 358 -18.89 36.07 -8.79
N PRO A 359 -19.54 36.46 -9.91
CA PRO A 359 -18.92 36.35 -11.21
C PRO A 359 -17.70 37.29 -11.26
N SER A 360 -16.47 36.76 -11.33
CA SER A 360 -15.31 37.59 -11.64
C SER A 360 -15.35 37.90 -13.13
N ALA A 361 -15.52 39.17 -13.50
CA ALA A 361 -15.19 39.61 -14.85
C ALA A 361 -13.67 39.47 -15.02
N LEU A 362 -13.24 38.51 -15.84
CA LEU A 362 -11.87 38.40 -16.32
C LEU A 362 -11.59 39.47 -17.39
#